data_AF-A0A6M0C0V9-F1
#
_entry.id   AF-A0A6M0C0V9-F1
#
_cell.length_a   1.000
_cell.length_b   1.000
_cell.length_c   1.000
_cell.angle_alpha   90.00
_cell.angle_beta   90.00
_cell.angle_gamma   90.00
#
_symmetry.space_group_name_H-M   'P 1'
#
loop_
_entity.id
_entity.type
_entity.pdbx_description
1 polymer ?
#
loop_
_entity_poly.entity_id
_entity_poly.type
_entity_poly.pdbx_seq_one_letter_code
_entity_poly.pdbx_strand_id
1 'polypeptide(L)'
;MSAPPSVIVQLQRPTEIWPQVYQQLPDLPLENNYLSEDTGEADTDNTLVGRLVRYHFYVKGRPPNFRFDWKLTLADYLGANELMQESVYPGYESLRENPMEGDRQAIKNLTREQRNALIDVLVEIFGGKIAEEATS
;
A
#
# COMPACT_ATOMS: atom_id res chain seq x y z
N MET A 1 -21.33 -14.35 -32.58
CA MET A 1 -20.14 -13.58 -32.17
C MET A 1 -20.31 -13.26 -30.70
N SER A 2 -19.59 -13.95 -29.82
CA SER A 2 -19.59 -13.62 -28.39
C SER A 2 -18.80 -12.34 -28.17
N ALA A 3 -19.33 -11.42 -27.38
CA ALA A 3 -18.61 -10.22 -26.97
C ALA A 3 -17.37 -10.62 -26.15
N PRO A 4 -16.24 -9.91 -26.28
CA PRO A 4 -15.09 -10.16 -25.43
C PRO A 4 -15.45 -9.87 -23.96
N PRO A 5 -14.90 -10.63 -23.00
CA PRO A 5 -15.09 -10.34 -21.58
C PRO A 5 -14.65 -8.90 -21.31
N SER A 6 -15.55 -8.10 -20.75
CA SER A 6 -15.25 -6.73 -20.37
C SER A 6 -14.64 -6.75 -18.97
N VAL A 7 -13.34 -6.48 -18.87
CA VAL A 7 -12.68 -6.27 -17.57
C VAL A 7 -13.07 -4.87 -17.08
N ILE A 8 -14.04 -4.78 -16.18
CA ILE A 8 -14.32 -3.54 -15.46
C ILE A 8 -13.30 -3.44 -14.32
N VAL A 9 -12.17 -2.76 -14.56
CA VAL A 9 -11.25 -2.38 -13.48
C VAL A 9 -11.91 -1.21 -12.73
N GLN A 10 -12.56 -1.49 -11.60
CA GLN A 10 -12.86 -0.43 -10.64
C GLN A 10 -11.53 0.00 -10.01
N LEU A 11 -11.01 1.16 -10.41
CA LEU A 11 -9.81 1.73 -9.79
C LEU A 11 -10.17 2.09 -8.34
N GLN A 12 -9.92 1.17 -7.41
CA GLN A 12 -10.04 1.48 -6.00
C GLN A 12 -9.08 2.61 -5.65
N ARG A 13 -9.57 3.59 -4.87
CA ARG A 13 -8.78 4.76 -4.51
C ARG A 13 -7.62 4.34 -3.60
N PRO A 14 -6.36 4.64 -3.94
CA PRO A 14 -5.19 4.25 -3.15
C PRO A 14 -5.30 4.61 -1.65
N THR A 15 -6.01 5.69 -1.33
CA THR A 15 -6.22 6.18 0.04
C THR A 15 -7.20 5.34 0.87
N GLU A 16 -8.05 4.52 0.26
CA GLU A 16 -9.20 3.87 0.92
C GLU A 16 -9.05 2.35 1.04
N ILE A 17 -7.99 1.74 0.47
CA ILE A 17 -7.85 0.28 0.40
C ILE A 17 -7.25 -0.39 1.63
N TRP A 18 -6.59 0.38 2.51
CA TRP A 18 -5.88 -0.17 3.67
C TRP A 18 -6.76 -1.07 4.57
N PRO A 19 -8.07 -0.82 4.80
CA PRO A 19 -8.87 -1.71 5.65
C PRO A 19 -8.99 -3.11 5.07
N GLN A 20 -9.09 -3.24 3.74
CA GLN A 20 -9.19 -4.54 3.06
C GLN A 20 -7.89 -5.34 3.20
N VAL A 21 -6.74 -4.66 3.25
CA VAL A 21 -5.44 -5.32 3.47
C VAL A 21 -5.37 -5.87 4.89
N TYR A 22 -5.71 -5.08 5.91
CA TYR A 22 -5.67 -5.55 7.31
C TYR A 22 -6.74 -6.60 7.63
N GLN A 23 -7.85 -6.64 6.90
CA GLN A 23 -8.80 -7.76 7.00
C GLN A 23 -8.17 -9.09 6.56
N GLN A 24 -7.30 -9.07 5.56
CA GLN A 24 -6.62 -10.27 5.06
C GLN A 24 -5.30 -10.57 5.81
N LEU A 25 -4.67 -9.54 6.38
CA LEU A 25 -3.41 -9.60 7.12
C LEU A 25 -3.56 -8.92 8.49
N PRO A 26 -4.34 -9.51 9.42
CA PRO A 26 -4.67 -8.86 10.70
C PRO A 26 -3.47 -8.67 11.63
N ASP A 27 -2.41 -9.47 11.46
CA ASP A 27 -1.19 -9.38 12.26
C ASP A 27 -0.17 -8.35 11.73
N LEU A 28 -0.48 -7.66 10.63
CA LEU A 28 0.39 -6.63 10.07
C LEU A 28 0.37 -5.37 10.97
N PRO A 29 1.52 -4.77 11.30
CA PRO A 29 1.54 -3.57 12.14
C PRO A 29 0.81 -2.40 11.47
N LEU A 30 -0.06 -1.73 12.24
CA LEU A 30 -0.86 -0.62 11.75
C LEU A 30 -0.06 0.68 11.59
N GLU A 31 0.93 0.93 12.46
CA GLU A 31 1.71 2.19 12.52
C GLU A 31 0.86 3.46 12.39
N ASN A 32 -0.24 3.57 13.12
CA ASN A 32 -1.23 4.65 13.01
C ASN A 32 -1.38 5.49 14.28
N ASN A 33 -0.31 5.59 15.06
CA ASN A 33 -0.27 6.40 16.30
C ASN A 33 0.27 7.83 16.07
N TYR A 34 0.50 8.21 14.82
CA TYR A 34 1.03 9.53 14.47
C TYR A 34 -0.05 10.60 14.69
N LEU A 35 0.39 11.75 15.21
CA LEU A 35 -0.49 12.90 15.43
C LEU A 35 -0.61 13.72 14.15
N SER A 36 -1.84 14.06 13.79
CA SER A 36 -2.13 15.03 12.73
C SER A 36 -1.49 16.37 13.05
N GLU A 37 -0.91 17.01 12.03
CA GLU A 37 -0.39 18.38 12.15
C GLU A 37 -1.53 19.37 12.46
N ASP A 38 -2.67 19.21 11.78
CA ASP A 38 -3.81 20.12 11.84
C ASP A 38 -4.58 20.03 13.17
N THR A 39 -4.89 18.81 13.62
CA THR A 39 -5.75 18.60 14.80
C THR A 39 -4.96 18.30 16.06
N GLY A 40 -3.73 17.78 15.93
CA GLY A 40 -2.94 17.26 17.05
C GLY A 40 -3.47 15.97 17.65
N GLU A 41 -4.51 15.37 17.06
CA GLU A 41 -5.07 14.08 17.45
C GLU A 41 -4.44 12.95 16.63
N ALA A 42 -4.56 11.71 17.12
CA ALA A 42 -4.06 10.55 16.38
C ALA A 42 -4.82 10.37 15.07
N ASP A 43 -4.09 10.30 13.96
CA ASP A 43 -4.65 10.09 12.63
C ASP A 43 -4.72 8.58 12.33
N THR A 44 -5.79 7.95 12.81
CA THR A 44 -5.93 6.48 12.81
C THR A 44 -6.03 5.87 11.41
N ASP A 45 -6.39 6.68 10.41
CA ASP A 45 -6.52 6.24 9.01
C ASP A 45 -5.18 6.31 8.28
N ASN A 46 -4.21 7.07 8.81
CA ASN A 46 -2.82 7.07 8.35
C ASN A 46 -2.08 5.83 8.89
N THR A 47 -2.34 4.69 8.26
CA THR A 47 -1.69 3.42 8.56
C THR A 47 -0.42 3.17 7.73
N LEU A 48 0.40 2.20 8.14
CA LEU A 48 1.57 1.71 7.39
C LEU A 48 1.22 1.38 5.93
N VAL A 49 0.22 0.53 5.73
CA VAL A 49 -0.25 0.14 4.38
C VAL A 49 -0.77 1.34 3.62
N GLY A 50 -1.54 2.23 4.26
CA GLY A 50 -2.05 3.45 3.62
C GLY A 50 -0.92 4.32 3.07
N ARG A 51 0.13 4.54 3.86
CA ARG A 51 1.33 5.28 3.43
C ARG A 51 2.12 4.54 2.36
N LEU A 52 2.33 3.24 2.50
CA LEU A 52 3.03 2.40 1.52
C LEU A 52 2.35 2.47 0.15
N VAL A 53 1.02 2.37 0.11
CA VAL A 53 0.23 2.46 -1.10
C VAL A 53 0.31 3.87 -1.70
N ARG A 54 0.16 4.92 -0.89
CA ARG A 54 0.35 6.32 -1.37
C ARG A 54 1.76 6.54 -1.92
N TYR A 55 2.78 5.98 -1.30
CA TYR A 55 4.17 6.06 -1.77
C TYR A 55 4.32 5.37 -3.14
N HIS A 56 3.79 4.15 -3.28
CA HIS A 56 3.81 3.40 -4.54
C HIS A 56 3.17 4.18 -5.69
N PHE A 57 1.97 4.72 -5.46
CA PHE A 57 1.20 5.41 -6.49
C PHE A 57 1.69 6.82 -6.77
N TYR A 58 1.81 7.65 -5.73
CA TYR A 58 1.96 9.10 -5.90
C TYR A 58 3.41 9.56 -5.87
N VAL A 59 4.28 8.85 -5.15
CA VAL A 59 5.71 9.21 -5.09
C VAL A 59 6.48 8.47 -6.18
N LYS A 60 6.17 7.19 -6.40
CA LYS A 60 6.91 6.36 -7.37
C LYS A 60 6.21 6.19 -8.72
N GLY A 61 4.91 6.46 -8.82
CA GLY A 61 4.18 6.33 -10.09
C GLY A 61 4.14 4.89 -10.62
N ARG A 62 4.21 3.90 -9.72
CA ARG A 62 4.30 2.49 -10.10
C ARG A 62 2.91 1.90 -10.38
N PRO A 63 2.75 1.04 -11.40
CA PRO A 63 1.48 0.39 -11.66
C PRO A 63 1.19 -0.71 -10.61
N PRO A 64 0.00 -0.70 -10.00
CA PRO A 64 -0.30 -1.54 -8.83
C PRO A 64 -0.72 -2.97 -9.19
N ASN A 65 -0.99 -3.25 -10.46
CA ASN A 65 -1.41 -4.56 -10.95
C ASN A 65 -0.24 -5.51 -11.19
N PHE A 66 1.01 -5.04 -11.03
CA PHE A 66 2.20 -5.86 -11.26
C PHE A 66 2.93 -6.19 -9.95
N ARG A 67 3.14 -7.48 -9.71
CA ARG A 67 3.89 -7.97 -8.55
C ARG A 67 5.30 -7.39 -8.47
N PHE A 68 5.95 -7.18 -9.62
CA PHE A 68 7.33 -6.69 -9.67
C PHE A 68 7.45 -5.28 -9.10
N ASP A 69 6.52 -4.40 -9.42
CA ASP A 69 6.49 -3.02 -8.92
C ASP A 69 6.29 -2.93 -7.40
N TRP A 70 5.50 -3.84 -6.82
CA TRP A 70 5.42 -3.96 -5.36
C TRP A 70 6.70 -4.49 -4.73
N LYS A 71 7.41 -5.41 -5.40
CA LYS A 71 8.74 -5.86 -4.96
C LYS A 71 9.76 -4.72 -4.96
N LEU A 72 9.77 -3.89 -6.00
CA LEU A 72 10.61 -2.69 -6.03
C LEU A 72 10.26 -1.74 -4.90
N THR A 73 8.97 -1.61 -4.58
CA THR A 73 8.51 -0.79 -3.45
C THR A 73 9.05 -1.30 -2.14
N LEU A 74 8.89 -2.58 -1.81
CA LEU A 74 9.49 -3.12 -0.59
C LEU A 74 11.03 -3.05 -0.60
N ALA A 75 11.67 -3.15 -1.76
CA ALA A 75 13.11 -2.98 -1.88
C ALA A 75 13.56 -1.56 -1.52
N ASP A 76 12.78 -0.52 -1.82
CA ASP A 76 13.07 0.85 -1.37
C ASP A 76 13.07 0.94 0.16
N TYR A 77 12.03 0.40 0.81
CA TYR A 77 11.92 0.38 2.28
C TYR A 77 13.10 -0.35 2.93
N LEU A 78 13.54 -1.45 2.31
CA LEU A 78 14.68 -2.26 2.75
C LEU A 78 16.04 -1.63 2.39
N GLY A 79 16.08 -0.51 1.68
CA GLY A 79 17.32 0.16 1.25
C GLY A 79 18.09 -0.59 0.15
N ALA A 80 17.40 -1.41 -0.63
CA ALA A 80 17.97 -2.29 -1.65
C ALA A 80 17.66 -1.86 -3.10
N ASN A 81 16.95 -0.75 -3.31
CA ASN A 81 16.61 -0.23 -4.64
C ASN A 81 16.84 1.28 -4.72
N GLU A 82 15.86 2.11 -4.35
CA GLU A 82 16.00 3.57 -4.40
C GLU A 82 16.09 4.19 -3.00
N LEU A 83 16.78 5.33 -2.89
CA LEU A 83 16.80 6.13 -1.67
C LEU A 83 15.45 6.84 -1.50
N MET A 84 14.80 6.58 -0.37
CA MET A 84 13.57 7.27 0.04
C MET A 84 13.92 8.66 0.58
N GLN A 85 13.08 9.65 0.27
CA GLN A 85 13.27 11.04 0.68
C GLN A 85 12.13 11.46 1.61
N GLU A 86 12.49 11.98 2.78
CA GLU A 86 11.54 12.41 3.81
C GLU A 86 10.56 13.47 3.29
N SER A 87 11.06 14.45 2.53
CA SER A 87 10.28 15.62 2.07
C SER A 87 9.14 15.30 1.11
N VAL A 88 9.09 14.08 0.57
CA VAL A 88 8.01 13.62 -0.32
C VAL A 88 7.31 12.37 0.22
N TYR A 89 7.70 11.91 1.42
CA TYR A 89 7.11 10.71 1.99
C TYR A 89 5.67 10.98 2.46
N PRO A 90 4.72 10.05 2.24
CA PRO A 90 3.36 10.21 2.72
C PRO A 90 3.32 10.45 4.24
N GLY A 91 2.73 11.57 4.64
CA GLY A 91 2.72 12.00 6.05
C GLY A 91 3.65 13.18 6.35
N TYR A 92 4.58 13.54 5.46
CA TYR A 92 5.54 14.63 5.69
C TYR A 92 4.88 15.98 6.05
N GLU A 93 3.82 16.36 5.33
CA GLU A 93 3.13 17.64 5.56
C GLU A 93 1.92 17.52 6.50
N SER A 94 1.39 16.31 6.70
CA SER A 94 0.11 16.09 7.39
C SER A 94 0.26 15.54 8.81
N LEU A 95 1.45 15.08 9.19
CA LEU A 95 1.73 14.48 10.50
C LEU A 95 2.87 15.25 11.18
N ARG A 96 2.80 15.39 12.50
CA ARG A 96 3.82 16.09 13.32
C ARG A 96 5.20 15.45 13.26
N GLU A 97 5.24 14.15 13.01
CA GLU A 97 6.45 13.36 12.86
C GLU A 97 6.41 12.65 11.52
N ASN A 98 7.53 12.69 10.79
CA ASN A 98 7.63 11.97 9.53
C ASN A 98 7.69 10.46 9.79
N PRO A 99 6.72 9.67 9.30
CA PRO A 99 6.63 8.25 9.58
C PRO A 99 7.65 7.39 8.82
N MET A 100 8.44 7.96 7.91
CA MET A 100 9.29 7.20 6.96
C MET A 100 10.20 6.18 7.65
N GLU A 101 10.97 6.60 8.66
CA GLU A 101 11.92 5.69 9.29
C GLU A 101 11.22 4.60 10.11
N GLY A 102 10.14 4.95 10.81
CA GLY A 102 9.29 3.97 11.52
C GLY A 102 8.75 2.91 10.57
N ASP A 103 8.22 3.34 9.42
CA ASP A 103 7.68 2.43 8.41
C ASP A 103 8.75 1.53 7.80
N ARG A 104 9.97 2.05 7.58
CA ARG A 104 11.11 1.24 7.13
C ARG A 104 11.45 0.14 8.13
N GLN A 105 11.47 0.47 9.42
CA GLN A 105 11.71 -0.53 10.46
C GLN A 105 10.57 -1.56 10.52
N ALA A 106 9.31 -1.13 10.42
CA ALA A 106 8.17 -2.04 10.39
C ALA A 106 8.29 -3.05 9.23
N ILE A 107 8.57 -2.60 8.00
CA ILE A 107 8.76 -3.47 6.82
C ILE A 107 10.00 -4.36 6.95
N LYS A 108 11.07 -3.87 7.57
CA LYS A 108 12.29 -4.64 7.82
C LYS A 108 12.05 -5.78 8.82
N ASN A 109 11.22 -5.53 9.84
CA ASN A 109 10.87 -6.51 10.87
C ASN A 109 9.95 -7.62 10.38
N LEU A 110 9.25 -7.42 9.25
CA LEU A 110 8.49 -8.49 8.61
C LEU A 110 9.41 -9.64 8.17
N THR A 111 8.91 -10.87 8.23
CA THR A 111 9.57 -12.01 7.60
C THR A 111 9.49 -11.92 6.07
N ARG A 112 10.25 -12.76 5.37
CA ARG A 112 10.17 -12.83 3.91
C ARG A 112 8.78 -13.29 3.46
N GLU A 113 8.18 -14.21 4.21
CA GLU A 113 6.85 -14.77 3.98
C GLU A 113 5.78 -13.69 4.15
N GLN A 114 5.85 -12.89 5.23
CA GLN A 114 4.93 -11.78 5.47
C GLN A 114 5.03 -10.70 4.39
N ARG A 115 6.24 -10.35 3.95
CA ARG A 115 6.43 -9.41 2.82
C ARG A 115 5.83 -9.94 1.51
N ASN A 116 5.98 -11.25 1.24
CA ASN A 116 5.37 -11.84 0.06
C ASN A 116 3.84 -11.85 0.15
N ALA A 117 3.28 -12.18 1.32
CA ALA A 117 1.84 -12.16 1.54
C ALA A 117 1.25 -10.75 1.38
N LEU A 118 1.92 -9.72 1.88
CA LEU A 118 1.55 -8.32 1.65
C LEU A 118 1.50 -7.97 0.15
N ILE A 119 2.52 -8.37 -0.61
CA ILE A 119 2.55 -8.16 -2.06
C ILE A 119 1.39 -8.90 -2.74
N ASP A 120 1.11 -10.13 -2.34
CA ASP A 120 0.04 -10.94 -2.93
C ASP A 120 -1.33 -10.29 -2.74
N VAL A 121 -1.63 -9.85 -1.52
CA VAL A 121 -2.87 -9.14 -1.19
C VAL A 121 -2.98 -7.83 -1.97
N LEU A 122 -1.91 -7.04 -2.07
CA LEU A 122 -1.92 -5.78 -2.84
C LEU A 122 -2.18 -6.04 -4.33
N VAL A 123 -1.53 -7.05 -4.93
CA VAL A 123 -1.76 -7.41 -6.33
C VAL A 123 -3.17 -7.94 -6.55
N GLU A 124 -3.74 -8.72 -5.64
CA GLU A 124 -5.12 -9.21 -5.75
C GLU A 124 -6.13 -8.05 -5.73
N ILE A 125 -5.97 -7.13 -4.77
CA ILE A 125 -6.83 -5.96 -4.60
C ILE A 125 -6.80 -5.07 -5.87
N PHE A 126 -5.62 -4.78 -6.39
CA PHE A 126 -5.46 -3.85 -7.52
C PHE A 126 -5.48 -4.50 -8.91
N GLY A 127 -5.25 -5.82 -9.00
CA GLY A 127 -5.31 -6.58 -10.24
C GLY A 127 -6.74 -6.84 -10.71
N GLY A 128 -7.72 -6.68 -9.80
CA GLY A 128 -9.13 -6.95 -10.06
C GLY A 128 -9.43 -8.46 -10.13
N LYS A 129 -10.62 -8.86 -9.70
CA LYS A 129 -11.16 -10.16 -10.09
C LYS A 129 -11.58 -10.06 -11.55
N ILE A 130 -11.12 -10.99 -12.39
CA ILE A 130 -11.75 -11.15 -13.70
C ILE A 130 -13.22 -11.48 -13.43
N ALA A 131 -14.14 -10.67 -13.96
CA ALA A 131 -15.56 -10.97 -13.90
C ALA A 131 -15.81 -12.24 -14.70
N GLU A 132 -15.82 -13.39 -14.02
CA GLU A 132 -16.43 -14.62 -14.52
C GLU A 132 -17.95 -14.48 -14.35
N GLU A 133 -18.60 -13.71 -15.23
CA GLU A 133 -20.06 -13.72 -15.32
C GLU A 133 -20.50 -13.83 -16.78
N ALA A 134 -21.03 -15.02 -17.13
CA ALA A 134 -22.32 -15.23 -17.79
C ALA A 134 -22.33 -16.50 -18.66
N THR A 135 -22.30 -17.68 -18.04
CA THR A 135 -22.95 -18.88 -18.61
C THR A 135 -23.56 -19.72 -17.51
N SER A 136 -24.82 -19.45 -17.20
CA SER A 136 -25.85 -20.46 -16.89
C SER A 136 -27.21 -19.86 -17.22
#